data_AF-A0AAU4AMZ6-F1
#
_entry.id   AF-A0AAU4AMZ6-F1
#
_cell.length_a   1.000
_cell.length_b   1.000
_cell.length_c   1.000
_cell.angle_alpha   90.00
_cell.angle_beta   90.00
_cell.angle_gamma   90.00
#
_symmetry.space_group_name_H-M   'P 1'
#
loop_
_entity.id
_entity.type
_entity.pdbx_description
1 polymer ?
#
loop_
_entity_poly.entity_id
_entity_poly.type
_entity_poly.pdbx_seq_one_letter_code
_entity_poly.pdbx_strand_id
1 'polypeptide(L)'
;MTHVLLVRLAAPLQSWGAVSRFSHRDTHSRPTKSAVTGLCAAALGRDRTDSVEDLAGLVFGVRADHPGTPVRDYHTVGAGKYPLRPRDVITDHRRAAAVAKSMEAAEGPGFGHHELAGWYGAPKKIAADPVSGALVSGELSRTALITERWYLSDAAFVVGLQHEDRAWLEEIGYALEHPKQLLWLGRKSCPPSGTLAAGLLSGTLAEVFAAKRLLPGPEGPDTSGRRPWAWLQAASGARGASPVNDQPVSFDPVHRTHATRWETRTRVTIAPTATEWDIIP
;
A
#
# COMPACT_ATOMS: atom_id res chain seq x y z
N MET A 1 3.73 -12.32 29.59
CA MET A 1 4.94 -12.03 28.80
C MET A 1 4.48 -11.47 27.46
N THR A 2 5.16 -10.47 26.89
CA THR A 2 4.78 -9.90 25.59
C THR A 2 5.57 -10.54 24.44
N HIS A 3 4.97 -10.53 23.26
CA HIS A 3 5.54 -11.05 22.03
C HIS A 3 5.43 -9.97 20.94
N VAL A 4 6.30 -10.05 19.94
CA VAL A 4 6.37 -9.11 18.81
C VAL A 4 6.38 -9.89 17.51
N LEU A 5 5.34 -9.73 16.71
CA LEU A 5 5.35 -10.14 15.30
C LEU A 5 6.11 -9.09 14.49
N LEU A 6 7.14 -9.53 13.77
CA LEU A 6 7.85 -8.71 12.82
C LEU A 6 7.21 -8.80 11.44
N VAL A 7 6.96 -7.66 10.83
CA VAL A 7 6.42 -7.55 9.47
C VAL A 7 7.41 -6.77 8.62
N ARG A 8 7.99 -7.41 7.61
CA ARG A 8 8.88 -6.79 6.63
C ARG A 8 8.05 -6.08 5.56
N LEU A 9 8.29 -4.79 5.39
CA LEU A 9 7.65 -3.97 4.38
C LEU A 9 8.71 -3.46 3.40
N ALA A 10 8.93 -4.23 2.33
CA ALA A 10 9.85 -3.92 1.24
C ALA A 10 9.09 -3.95 -0.09
N ALA A 11 9.34 -2.97 -0.95
CA ALA A 11 8.81 -2.87 -2.31
C ALA A 11 9.59 -1.80 -3.08
N PRO A 12 9.59 -1.83 -4.43
CA PRO A 12 10.16 -0.76 -5.24
C PRO A 12 9.56 0.61 -4.93
N LEU A 13 8.24 0.66 -4.65
CA LEU A 13 7.53 1.87 -4.26
C LEU A 13 6.61 1.59 -3.07
N GLN A 14 6.52 2.53 -2.14
CA GLN A 14 5.60 2.51 -1.00
C GLN A 14 4.93 3.89 -0.82
N SER A 15 3.75 3.95 -0.20
CA SER A 15 3.10 5.25 0.09
C SER A 15 2.24 5.22 1.35
N TRP A 16 2.69 5.90 2.39
CA TRP A 16 2.12 5.87 3.73
C TRP A 16 1.40 7.20 4.06
N GLY A 17 0.30 7.47 3.36
CA GLY A 17 -0.42 8.74 3.50
C GLY A 17 -0.98 8.96 4.91
N ALA A 18 -0.85 10.19 5.41
CA ALA A 18 -1.41 10.60 6.71
C ALA A 18 -2.48 11.70 6.54
N VAL A 19 -2.27 12.66 5.64
CA VAL A 19 -3.23 13.73 5.37
C VAL A 19 -3.28 13.98 3.86
N SER A 20 -4.43 13.71 3.24
CA SER A 20 -4.57 14.02 1.82
C SER A 20 -5.65 15.06 1.56
N ARG A 21 -5.21 16.28 1.21
CA ARG A 21 -6.09 17.36 0.77
C ARG A 21 -6.02 17.46 -0.75
N PHE A 22 -7.16 17.24 -1.41
CA PHE A 22 -7.38 17.51 -2.83
C PHE A 22 -6.39 16.80 -3.78
N SER A 23 -5.68 17.56 -4.62
CA SER A 23 -4.80 17.06 -5.69
C SER A 23 -3.41 16.65 -5.21
N HIS A 24 -3.01 17.03 -3.99
CA HIS A 24 -1.73 16.66 -3.41
C HIS A 24 -1.91 15.49 -2.44
N ARG A 25 -1.22 14.38 -2.71
CA ARG A 25 -1.24 13.18 -1.86
C ARG A 25 0.16 12.90 -1.36
N ASP A 26 0.37 13.21 -0.09
CA ASP A 26 1.62 13.02 0.62
C ASP A 26 1.93 11.54 0.89
N THR A 27 3.12 11.31 1.42
CA THR A 27 3.52 10.06 2.07
C THR A 27 4.33 10.42 3.30
N HIS A 28 4.13 9.68 4.37
CA HIS A 28 5.02 9.74 5.51
C HIS A 28 6.37 9.08 5.15
N SER A 29 7.44 9.47 5.85
CA SER A 29 8.78 8.87 5.74
C SER A 29 8.91 7.45 6.30
N ARG A 30 7.81 6.86 6.77
CA ARG A 30 7.74 5.51 7.36
C ARG A 30 6.30 4.98 7.30
N PRO A 31 6.09 3.66 7.40
CA PRO A 31 4.79 3.06 7.59
C PRO A 31 3.98 3.69 8.74
N THR A 32 2.70 3.94 8.48
CA THR A 32 1.74 4.42 9.48
C THR A 32 1.01 3.25 10.13
N LYS A 33 0.61 3.40 11.40
CA LYS A 33 -0.12 2.35 12.13
C LYS A 33 -1.43 1.99 11.45
N SER A 34 -2.18 2.99 10.98
CA SER A 34 -3.42 2.78 10.23
C SER A 34 -3.21 1.99 8.94
N ALA A 35 -2.14 2.23 8.19
CA ALA A 35 -1.88 1.50 6.95
C ALA A 35 -1.51 0.03 7.23
N VAL A 36 -0.68 -0.25 8.24
CA VAL A 36 -0.33 -1.62 8.62
C VAL A 36 -1.53 -2.36 9.23
N THR A 37 -2.34 -1.67 10.02
CA THR A 37 -3.60 -2.22 10.55
C THR A 37 -4.54 -2.60 9.40
N GLY A 38 -4.67 -1.73 8.39
CA GLY A 38 -5.44 -2.02 7.18
C GLY A 38 -4.88 -3.18 6.36
N LEU A 39 -3.54 -3.31 6.30
CA LEU A 39 -2.87 -4.45 5.67
C LEU A 39 -3.24 -5.76 6.38
N CYS A 40 -3.16 -5.79 7.71
CA CYS A 40 -3.53 -6.97 8.52
C CYS A 40 -5.03 -7.29 8.40
N ALA A 41 -5.89 -6.27 8.42
CA ALA A 41 -7.32 -6.44 8.24
C ALA A 41 -7.67 -7.06 6.87
N ALA A 42 -7.02 -6.59 5.79
CA ALA A 42 -7.18 -7.15 4.45
C ALA A 42 -6.69 -8.61 4.39
N ALA A 43 -5.55 -8.90 5.01
CA ALA A 43 -5.00 -10.26 5.09
C ALA A 43 -5.96 -11.23 5.78
N LEU A 44 -6.59 -10.80 6.88
CA LEU A 44 -7.62 -11.55 7.62
C LEU A 44 -8.97 -11.65 6.88
N GLY A 45 -9.14 -10.85 5.81
CA GLY A 45 -10.33 -10.81 4.97
C GLY A 45 -11.46 -9.92 5.50
N ARG A 46 -11.14 -8.92 6.33
CA ARG A 46 -12.13 -7.98 6.85
C ARG A 46 -12.60 -7.00 5.79
N ASP A 47 -13.88 -6.69 5.85
CA ASP A 47 -14.47 -5.61 5.08
C ASP A 47 -14.20 -4.26 5.72
N ARG A 48 -14.41 -3.18 4.95
CA ARG A 48 -14.10 -1.82 5.40
C ARG A 48 -14.96 -1.33 6.56
N THR A 49 -16.12 -1.95 6.77
CA THR A 49 -17.09 -1.64 7.83
C THR A 49 -16.85 -2.46 9.09
N ASP A 50 -16.01 -3.50 9.03
CA ASP A 50 -15.72 -4.34 10.18
C ASP A 50 -14.91 -3.58 11.21
N SER A 51 -15.05 -3.98 12.47
CA SER A 51 -14.23 -3.42 13.55
C SER A 51 -12.75 -3.76 13.32
N VAL A 52 -11.91 -2.79 13.67
CA VAL A 52 -10.45 -2.92 13.69
C VAL A 52 -9.87 -2.70 15.08
N GLU A 53 -10.72 -2.65 16.11
CA GLU A 53 -10.33 -2.28 17.47
C GLU A 53 -9.24 -3.19 18.06
N ASP A 54 -9.36 -4.50 17.84
CA ASP A 54 -8.39 -5.51 18.26
C ASP A 54 -7.03 -5.32 17.58
N LEU A 55 -7.00 -5.10 16.26
CA LEU A 55 -5.78 -4.80 15.51
C LEU A 55 -5.20 -3.43 15.91
N ALA A 56 -6.07 -2.45 16.14
CA ALA A 56 -5.72 -1.10 16.56
C ALA A 56 -5.14 -1.08 17.98
N GLY A 57 -5.52 -2.05 18.82
CA GLY A 57 -5.02 -2.28 20.17
C GLY A 57 -3.58 -2.79 20.23
N LEU A 58 -3.05 -3.37 19.14
CA LEU A 58 -1.65 -3.81 19.07
C LEU A 58 -0.69 -2.64 19.31
N VAL A 59 0.35 -2.87 20.11
CA VAL A 59 1.42 -1.89 20.34
C VAL A 59 2.31 -1.86 19.11
N PHE A 60 2.48 -0.68 18.53
CA PHE A 60 3.08 -0.51 17.21
C PHE A 60 4.51 0.06 17.29
N GLY A 61 5.41 -0.47 16.47
CA GLY A 61 6.73 0.11 16.27
C GLY A 61 7.21 -0.07 14.83
N VAL A 62 8.08 0.82 14.37
CA VAL A 62 8.70 0.74 13.04
C VAL A 62 10.19 0.99 13.14
N ARG A 63 10.99 0.15 12.51
CA ARG A 63 12.43 0.33 12.29
C ARG A 63 12.68 0.58 10.80
N ALA A 64 13.38 1.66 10.48
CA ALA A 64 13.76 2.00 9.12
C ALA A 64 15.16 1.49 8.83
N ASP A 65 15.22 0.30 8.23
CA ASP A 65 16.49 -0.33 7.83
C ASP A 65 17.03 0.38 6.59
N HIS A 66 16.15 0.60 5.60
CA HIS A 66 16.38 1.45 4.43
C HIS A 66 15.24 2.46 4.32
N PRO A 67 15.46 3.75 4.65
CA PRO A 67 14.39 4.75 4.66
C PRO A 67 13.84 5.08 3.26
N GLY A 68 14.58 4.72 2.20
CA GLY A 68 14.24 5.00 0.81
C GLY A 68 14.36 6.48 0.45
N THR A 69 14.03 6.79 -0.81
CA THR A 69 14.08 8.14 -1.37
C THR A 69 12.67 8.61 -1.74
N PRO A 70 12.22 9.80 -1.30
CA PRO A 70 10.93 10.34 -1.73
C PRO A 70 10.90 10.59 -3.24
N VAL A 71 9.86 10.10 -3.93
CA VAL A 71 9.63 10.30 -5.36
C VAL A 71 8.26 10.92 -5.56
N ARG A 72 8.18 11.88 -6.49
CA ARG A 72 6.93 12.53 -6.90
C ARG A 72 6.46 11.97 -8.24
N ASP A 73 5.23 11.48 -8.25
CA ASP A 73 4.51 11.00 -9.43
C ASP A 73 3.47 12.03 -9.88
N TYR A 74 3.55 12.43 -11.16
CA TYR A 74 2.56 13.27 -11.81
C TYR A 74 1.46 12.39 -12.40
N HIS A 75 0.32 12.34 -11.71
CA HIS A 75 -0.72 11.36 -11.98
C HIS A 75 -1.97 12.03 -12.56
N THR A 76 -2.14 11.90 -13.87
CA THR A 76 -3.26 12.46 -14.64
C THR A 76 -4.40 11.46 -14.77
N VAL A 77 -5.63 11.91 -14.49
CA VAL A 77 -6.85 11.10 -14.62
C VAL A 77 -7.82 11.76 -15.60
N GLY A 78 -8.41 10.94 -16.47
CA GLY A 78 -9.54 11.30 -17.31
C GLY A 78 -9.19 12.03 -18.61
N ALA A 79 -7.92 12.33 -18.89
CA ALA A 79 -7.51 13.01 -20.12
C ALA A 79 -7.60 12.12 -21.36
N GLY A 80 -7.95 12.72 -22.50
CA GLY A 80 -7.84 12.09 -23.82
C GLY A 80 -9.08 11.32 -24.28
N LYS A 81 -8.97 10.71 -25.45
CA LYS A 81 -9.96 9.78 -26.01
C LYS A 81 -9.54 8.34 -25.70
N TYR A 82 -10.50 7.50 -25.34
CA TYR A 82 -10.27 6.10 -25.03
C TYR A 82 -10.70 5.20 -26.21
N PRO A 83 -9.99 4.10 -26.48
CA PRO A 83 -10.38 3.16 -27.52
C PRO A 83 -11.72 2.51 -27.16
N LEU A 84 -12.51 2.19 -28.19
CA LEU A 84 -13.75 1.45 -28.03
C LEU A 84 -13.45 0.06 -27.46
N ARG A 85 -14.19 -0.35 -26.43
CA ARG A 85 -14.06 -1.70 -25.89
C ARG A 85 -14.92 -2.67 -26.70
N PRO A 86 -14.50 -3.93 -26.88
CA PRO A 86 -15.34 -4.96 -27.49
C PRO A 86 -16.73 -5.04 -26.86
N ARG A 87 -16.81 -4.94 -25.52
CA ARG A 87 -18.09 -4.91 -24.81
C ARG A 87 -19.01 -3.78 -25.27
N ASP A 88 -18.46 -2.59 -25.53
CA ASP A 88 -19.26 -1.40 -25.85
C ASP A 88 -19.85 -1.51 -27.27
N VAL A 89 -19.23 -2.29 -28.14
CA VAL A 89 -19.76 -2.66 -29.46
C VAL A 89 -20.82 -3.75 -29.32
N ILE A 90 -20.57 -4.77 -28.50
CA ILE A 90 -21.48 -5.90 -28.31
C ILE A 90 -22.81 -5.46 -27.65
N THR A 91 -22.76 -4.55 -26.67
CA THR A 91 -23.94 -4.18 -25.88
C THR A 91 -24.76 -3.04 -26.47
N ASP A 92 -24.24 -2.32 -27.49
CA ASP A 92 -24.90 -1.14 -28.08
C ASP A 92 -24.91 -1.26 -29.60
N HIS A 93 -26.03 -1.75 -30.16
CA HIS A 93 -26.21 -1.97 -31.59
C HIS A 93 -26.08 -0.69 -32.44
N ARG A 94 -26.47 0.47 -31.89
CA ARG A 94 -26.34 1.76 -32.60
C ARG A 94 -24.87 2.14 -32.73
N ARG A 95 -24.11 1.90 -31.67
CA ARG A 95 -22.67 2.13 -31.64
C ARG A 95 -21.94 1.17 -32.57
N ALA A 96 -22.31 -0.12 -32.55
CA ALA A 96 -21.79 -1.10 -33.50
C ALA A 96 -22.02 -0.67 -34.95
N ALA A 97 -23.21 -0.19 -35.29
CA ALA A 97 -23.52 0.31 -36.63
C ALA A 97 -22.70 1.56 -36.99
N ALA A 98 -22.47 2.48 -36.05
CA ALA A 98 -21.71 3.71 -36.28
C ALA A 98 -20.19 3.47 -36.48
N VAL A 99 -19.64 2.39 -35.91
CA VAL A 99 -18.20 2.08 -35.98
C VAL A 99 -17.89 0.94 -36.95
N ALA A 100 -18.92 0.22 -37.42
CA ALA A 100 -18.78 -0.78 -38.46
C ALA A 100 -18.35 -0.11 -39.78
N LYS A 101 -17.24 -0.57 -40.35
CA LYS A 101 -16.94 -0.29 -41.76
C LYS A 101 -17.93 -1.06 -42.63
N SER A 102 -18.36 -0.47 -43.75
CA SER A 102 -19.12 -1.24 -44.75
C SER A 102 -18.26 -2.42 -45.22
N MET A 103 -18.91 -3.52 -45.60
CA MET A 103 -18.18 -4.68 -46.14
C MET A 103 -17.38 -4.32 -47.40
N GLU A 104 -17.84 -3.32 -48.16
CA GLU A 104 -17.16 -2.78 -49.34
C GLU A 104 -15.89 -2.00 -49.01
N ALA A 105 -15.77 -1.46 -47.80
CA ALA A 105 -14.62 -0.67 -47.34
C ALA A 105 -13.68 -1.45 -46.39
N ALA A 106 -13.89 -2.76 -46.25
CA ALA A 106 -13.11 -3.61 -45.37
C ALA A 106 -11.84 -4.13 -46.09
N GLU A 107 -10.67 -3.63 -45.70
CA GLU A 107 -9.38 -4.21 -46.06
C GLU A 107 -8.79 -4.96 -44.86
N GLY A 108 -8.66 -6.29 -44.97
CA GLY A 108 -8.14 -7.17 -43.91
C GLY A 108 -8.60 -8.62 -44.11
N PRO A 109 -7.92 -9.62 -43.50
CA PRO A 109 -8.39 -11.01 -43.57
C PRO A 109 -9.79 -11.06 -42.94
N GLY A 110 -10.74 -11.67 -43.65
CA GLY A 110 -12.16 -11.62 -43.32
C GLY A 110 -12.54 -12.22 -41.95
N PHE A 111 -13.86 -12.32 -41.73
CA PHE A 111 -14.49 -12.84 -40.51
C PHE A 111 -13.73 -14.04 -39.90
N GLY A 112 -13.21 -13.86 -38.68
CA GLY A 112 -12.32 -14.80 -38.03
C GLY A 112 -11.66 -14.22 -36.77
N HIS A 113 -10.69 -14.97 -36.20
CA HIS A 113 -9.98 -14.59 -34.98
C HIS A 113 -9.26 -13.24 -35.14
N HIS A 114 -9.50 -12.32 -34.21
CA HIS A 114 -8.74 -11.08 -34.09
C HIS A 114 -7.96 -11.11 -32.78
N GLU A 115 -6.65 -10.98 -32.86
CA GLU A 115 -5.82 -10.72 -31.68
C GLU A 115 -6.04 -9.27 -31.25
N LEU A 116 -6.61 -9.10 -30.05
CA LEU A 116 -6.59 -7.79 -29.41
C LEU A 116 -5.14 -7.46 -29.07
N ALA A 117 -4.57 -6.46 -29.74
CA ALA A 117 -3.20 -5.98 -29.49
C ALA A 117 -2.95 -5.56 -28.03
N GLY A 118 -4.01 -5.39 -27.24
CA GLY A 118 -3.95 -5.27 -25.80
C GLY A 118 -5.34 -5.27 -25.17
N TRP A 119 -5.40 -5.64 -23.88
CA TRP A 119 -6.60 -5.51 -23.08
C TRP A 119 -6.63 -4.14 -22.41
N TYR A 120 -7.43 -3.21 -22.92
CA TYR A 120 -7.64 -1.91 -22.28
C TYR A 120 -8.85 -1.95 -21.34
N GLY A 121 -8.58 -2.04 -20.03
CA GLY A 121 -9.59 -1.79 -19.00
C GLY A 121 -9.85 -0.29 -18.90
N ALA A 122 -10.99 0.18 -19.43
CA ALA A 122 -11.25 1.61 -19.38
C ALA A 122 -11.34 2.13 -17.93
N PRO A 123 -10.88 3.37 -17.66
CA PRO A 123 -10.94 3.98 -16.34
C PRO A 123 -12.37 4.02 -15.78
N LYS A 124 -12.50 4.32 -14.48
CA LYS A 124 -13.81 4.61 -13.90
C LYS A 124 -14.38 5.90 -14.52
N LYS A 125 -15.71 5.97 -14.64
CA LYS A 125 -16.48 7.16 -15.08
C LYS A 125 -16.14 7.59 -16.52
N ILE A 126 -16.26 6.68 -17.47
CA ILE A 126 -16.14 6.96 -18.91
C ILE A 126 -17.52 7.15 -19.51
N ALA A 127 -17.72 8.19 -20.30
CA ALA A 127 -18.94 8.50 -21.03
C ALA A 127 -18.64 8.73 -22.52
N ALA A 128 -19.66 8.69 -23.37
CA ALA A 128 -19.51 9.10 -24.76
C ALA A 128 -19.55 10.63 -24.86
N ASP A 129 -18.63 11.20 -25.61
CA ASP A 129 -18.69 12.61 -26.00
C ASP A 129 -19.93 12.84 -26.88
N PRO A 130 -20.82 13.81 -26.53
CA PRO A 130 -22.08 14.00 -27.24
C PRO A 130 -21.93 14.35 -28.73
N VAL A 131 -20.79 14.92 -29.12
CA VAL A 131 -20.54 15.41 -30.49
C VAL A 131 -19.78 14.39 -31.32
N SER A 132 -18.66 13.89 -30.81
CA SER A 132 -17.76 12.99 -31.54
C SER A 132 -18.03 11.51 -31.31
N GLY A 133 -18.86 11.14 -30.32
CA GLY A 133 -19.13 9.75 -29.94
C GLY A 133 -17.93 9.01 -29.32
N ALA A 134 -16.77 9.67 -29.23
CA ALA A 134 -15.57 9.09 -28.63
C ALA A 134 -15.78 8.86 -27.14
N LEU A 135 -15.21 7.77 -26.61
CA LEU A 135 -15.19 7.55 -25.18
C LEU A 135 -14.24 8.56 -24.53
N VAL A 136 -14.78 9.37 -23.62
CA VAL A 136 -14.06 10.39 -22.83
C VAL A 136 -14.37 10.20 -21.36
N SER A 137 -13.66 10.86 -20.46
CA SER A 137 -14.06 10.88 -19.05
C SER A 137 -15.40 11.61 -18.88
N GLY A 138 -16.38 10.94 -18.26
CA GLY A 138 -17.70 11.48 -17.95
C GLY A 138 -17.71 12.57 -16.88
N GLU A 139 -16.58 12.80 -16.19
CA GLU A 139 -16.40 13.94 -15.29
C GLU A 139 -15.81 15.18 -16.00
N LEU A 140 -15.42 15.07 -17.26
CA LEU A 140 -14.81 16.17 -18.00
C LEU A 140 -15.84 17.00 -18.75
N SER A 141 -16.59 17.81 -18.01
CA SER A 141 -17.04 19.10 -18.55
C SER A 141 -15.89 20.11 -18.65
N ARG A 142 -14.78 19.92 -17.90
CA ARG A 142 -13.56 20.77 -17.95
C ARG A 142 -12.28 20.01 -17.54
N THR A 143 -11.31 19.89 -18.46
CA THR A 143 -9.85 19.58 -18.29
C THR A 143 -9.39 18.42 -17.40
N ALA A 144 -8.34 17.71 -17.82
CA ALA A 144 -7.72 16.60 -17.09
C ALA A 144 -7.49 16.90 -15.59
N LEU A 145 -7.83 15.95 -14.71
CA LEU A 145 -7.50 16.06 -13.28
C LEU A 145 -6.05 15.62 -13.08
N ILE A 146 -5.19 16.56 -12.69
CA ILE A 146 -3.80 16.28 -12.35
C ILE A 146 -3.68 16.18 -10.83
N THR A 147 -3.09 15.09 -10.36
CA THR A 147 -2.74 14.89 -8.96
C THR A 147 -1.25 14.67 -8.81
N GLU A 148 -0.64 15.27 -7.79
CA GLU A 148 0.74 15.01 -7.40
C GLU A 148 0.76 14.01 -6.25
N ARG A 149 1.50 12.93 -6.45
CA ARG A 149 1.43 11.73 -5.62
C ARG A 149 2.83 11.36 -5.14
N TRP A 150 3.05 11.40 -3.84
CA TRP A 150 4.34 11.04 -3.27
C TRP A 150 4.43 9.57 -2.88
N TYR A 151 5.61 9.00 -3.11
CA TYR A 151 6.01 7.63 -2.79
C TYR A 151 7.40 7.64 -2.14
N LEU A 152 7.75 6.53 -1.50
CA LEU A 152 9.13 6.19 -1.14
C LEU A 152 9.64 5.12 -2.11
N SER A 153 10.75 5.38 -2.78
CA SER A 153 11.48 4.42 -3.62
C SER A 153 12.52 3.66 -2.82
N ASP A 154 12.68 2.38 -3.12
CA ASP A 154 13.71 1.49 -2.54
C ASP A 154 13.75 1.52 -1.01
N ALA A 155 12.57 1.61 -0.40
CA ALA A 155 12.42 1.61 1.05
C ALA A 155 12.21 0.19 1.57
N ALA A 156 12.80 -0.10 2.73
CA ALA A 156 12.59 -1.34 3.47
C ALA A 156 12.47 -1.04 4.96
N PHE A 157 11.33 -1.41 5.53
CA PHE A 157 11.02 -1.22 6.95
C PHE A 157 10.74 -2.56 7.62
N VAL A 158 11.03 -2.62 8.91
CA VAL A 158 10.58 -3.70 9.80
C VAL A 158 9.58 -3.10 10.77
N VAL A 159 8.35 -3.58 10.71
CA VAL A 159 7.29 -3.21 11.65
C VAL A 159 7.21 -4.26 12.75
N GLY A 160 7.01 -3.82 13.98
CA GLY A 160 6.72 -4.69 15.11
C GLY A 160 5.28 -4.47 15.57
N LEU A 161 4.53 -5.57 15.68
CA LEU A 161 3.22 -5.63 16.30
C LEU A 161 3.35 -6.39 17.62
N GLN A 162 3.23 -5.68 18.74
CA GLN A 162 3.44 -6.24 20.07
C GLN A 162 2.10 -6.49 20.78
N HIS A 163 1.97 -7.68 21.37
CA HIS A 163 0.81 -8.11 22.13
C HIS A 163 1.17 -9.21 23.15
N GLU A 164 0.31 -9.47 24.13
CA GLU A 164 0.49 -10.57 25.09
C GLU A 164 0.03 -11.92 24.52
N ASP A 165 -1.09 -11.90 23.80
CA ASP A 165 -1.61 -13.07 23.10
C ASP A 165 -0.71 -13.43 21.91
N ARG A 166 0.04 -14.52 22.08
CA ARG A 166 0.93 -15.08 21.07
C ARG A 166 0.15 -15.69 19.91
N ALA A 167 -0.93 -16.42 20.20
CA ALA A 167 -1.72 -17.12 19.18
C ALA A 167 -2.36 -16.14 18.21
N TRP A 168 -2.82 -14.99 18.73
CA TRP A 168 -3.33 -13.92 17.89
C TRP A 168 -2.28 -13.35 16.93
N LEU A 169 -1.06 -13.14 17.41
CA LEU A 169 0.06 -12.70 16.54
C LEU A 169 0.45 -13.76 15.51
N GLU A 170 0.38 -15.05 15.86
CA GLU A 170 0.61 -16.15 14.92
C GLU A 170 -0.47 -16.20 13.83
N GLU A 171 -1.73 -15.97 14.18
CA GLU A 171 -2.84 -15.88 13.22
C GLU A 171 -2.65 -14.72 12.24
N ILE A 172 -2.30 -13.53 12.74
CA ILE A 172 -1.98 -12.37 11.88
C ILE A 172 -0.80 -12.69 10.96
N GLY A 173 0.27 -13.28 11.51
CA GLY A 173 1.45 -13.67 10.73
C GLY A 173 1.09 -14.66 9.62
N TYR A 174 0.28 -15.68 9.92
CA TYR A 174 -0.20 -16.65 8.94
C TYR A 174 -1.04 -15.98 7.84
N ALA A 175 -1.96 -15.09 8.22
CA ALA A 175 -2.83 -14.38 7.29
C ALA A 175 -2.04 -13.47 6.34
N LEU A 176 -0.96 -12.83 6.80
CA LEU A 176 -0.10 -12.00 5.93
C LEU A 176 0.55 -12.81 4.80
N GLU A 177 0.85 -14.09 5.03
CA GLU A 177 1.41 -14.99 4.02
C GLU A 177 0.33 -15.74 3.21
N HIS A 178 -0.88 -15.87 3.76
CA HIS A 178 -2.03 -16.53 3.11
C HIS A 178 -3.24 -15.59 3.06
N PRO A 179 -3.12 -14.45 2.36
CA PRO A 179 -4.09 -13.38 2.52
C PRO A 179 -5.40 -13.67 1.79
N LYS A 180 -6.51 -13.37 2.44
CA LYS A 180 -7.86 -13.49 1.83
C LYS A 180 -8.16 -12.38 0.83
N GLN A 181 -7.44 -11.26 0.88
CA GLN A 181 -7.54 -10.14 -0.06
C GLN A 181 -6.15 -9.75 -0.56
N LEU A 182 -6.06 -9.11 -1.73
CA LEU A 182 -4.78 -8.62 -2.25
C LEU A 182 -4.14 -7.59 -1.30
N LEU A 183 -2.84 -7.74 -1.07
CA LEU A 183 -2.06 -6.88 -0.17
C LEU A 183 -1.23 -5.86 -0.95
N TRP A 184 -1.11 -4.66 -0.40
CA TRP A 184 -0.30 -3.58 -0.97
C TRP A 184 0.25 -2.64 0.11
N LEU A 185 1.43 -2.06 -0.14
CA LEU A 185 2.12 -1.15 0.77
C LEU A 185 1.59 0.27 0.61
N GLY A 186 0.40 0.47 1.17
CA GLY A 186 -0.33 1.73 1.20
C GLY A 186 -1.26 1.95 0.01
N ARG A 187 -0.71 2.07 -1.21
CA ARG A 187 -1.52 2.19 -2.44
C ARG A 187 -1.51 0.89 -3.25
N LYS A 188 -2.60 0.60 -3.96
CA LYS A 188 -2.75 -0.61 -4.79
C LYS A 188 -1.64 -0.81 -5.84
N SER A 189 -0.98 0.26 -6.26
CA SER A 189 0.15 0.22 -7.20
C SER A 189 1.49 -0.18 -6.57
N CYS A 190 1.52 -0.42 -5.26
CA CYS A 190 2.71 -0.73 -4.48
C CYS A 190 2.64 -2.18 -3.96
N PRO A 191 2.84 -3.20 -4.80
CA PRO A 191 2.85 -4.58 -4.35
C PRO A 191 4.04 -4.84 -3.41
N PRO A 192 3.86 -5.62 -2.31
CA PRO A 192 4.97 -6.02 -1.47
C PRO A 192 5.92 -6.97 -2.22
N SER A 193 7.18 -7.01 -1.80
CA SER A 193 8.21 -7.89 -2.36
C SER A 193 8.66 -8.93 -1.33
N GLY A 194 8.54 -10.22 -1.67
CA GLY A 194 8.92 -11.34 -0.80
C GLY A 194 8.00 -11.51 0.41
N THR A 195 8.46 -12.27 1.40
CA THR A 195 7.75 -12.57 2.65
C THR A 195 7.48 -11.31 3.47
N LEU A 196 6.25 -11.20 3.99
CA LEU A 196 5.78 -10.13 4.87
C LEU A 196 5.98 -10.50 6.34
N ALA A 197 5.52 -11.66 6.80
CA ALA A 197 5.68 -12.13 8.16
C ALA A 197 7.12 -12.61 8.40
N ALA A 198 7.88 -11.83 9.16
CA ALA A 198 9.32 -11.99 9.35
C ALA A 198 9.69 -12.58 10.73
N GLY A 199 8.77 -13.35 11.31
CA GLY A 199 8.96 -14.09 12.56
C GLY A 199 8.32 -13.45 13.80
N LEU A 200 8.14 -14.28 14.83
CA LEU A 200 7.53 -13.92 16.11
C LEU A 200 8.52 -14.16 17.25
N LEU A 201 8.82 -13.12 18.01
CA LEU A 201 9.81 -13.15 19.08
C LEU A 201 9.21 -12.70 20.41
N SER A 202 9.71 -13.26 21.51
CA SER A 202 9.34 -12.81 22.86
C SER A 202 10.12 -11.56 23.24
N GLY A 203 9.47 -10.65 23.99
CA GLY A 203 10.07 -9.41 24.49
C GLY A 203 9.28 -8.16 24.11
N THR A 204 9.92 -7.01 24.29
CA THR A 204 9.40 -5.70 23.89
C THR A 204 9.87 -5.31 22.49
N LEU A 205 9.19 -4.34 21.86
CA LEU A 205 9.62 -3.80 20.56
C LEU A 205 11.10 -3.37 20.54
N ALA A 206 11.57 -2.72 21.60
CA ALA A 206 12.94 -2.23 21.68
C ALA A 206 13.96 -3.38 21.69
N GLU A 207 13.70 -4.42 22.48
CA GLU A 207 14.54 -5.61 22.58
C GLU A 207 14.56 -6.38 21.25
N VAL A 208 13.39 -6.63 20.68
CA VAL A 208 13.27 -7.40 19.43
C VAL A 208 13.91 -6.65 18.25
N PHE A 209 13.74 -5.33 18.16
CA PHE A 209 14.41 -4.52 17.14
C PHE A 209 15.94 -4.48 17.31
N ALA A 210 16.47 -4.63 18.51
CA ALA A 210 17.92 -4.76 18.72
C ALA A 210 18.43 -6.18 18.42
N ALA A 211 17.58 -7.20 18.62
CA ALA A 211 17.90 -8.62 18.49
C ALA A 211 17.82 -9.17 17.05
N LYS A 212 17.34 -8.37 16.08
CA LYS A 212 17.33 -8.73 14.66
C LYS A 212 18.29 -7.88 13.84
N ARG A 213 19.03 -8.52 12.93
CA ARG A 213 19.93 -7.83 11.99
C ARG A 213 19.17 -6.87 11.07
N LEU A 214 19.89 -5.96 10.42
CA LEU A 214 19.29 -5.07 9.41
C LEU A 214 18.93 -5.88 8.18
N LEU A 215 17.84 -5.50 7.51
CA LEU A 215 17.48 -6.08 6.22
C LEU A 215 18.61 -5.84 5.19
N PRO A 216 18.90 -6.82 4.31
CA PRO A 216 19.86 -6.63 3.23
C PRO A 216 19.50 -5.40 2.39
N GLY A 217 20.52 -4.64 1.99
CA GLY A 217 20.36 -3.42 1.21
C GLY A 217 21.27 -3.36 -0.01
N PRO A 218 21.10 -2.34 -0.86
CA PRO A 218 21.92 -2.16 -2.06
C PRO A 218 23.40 -1.90 -1.75
N GLU A 219 23.72 -1.42 -0.55
CA GLU A 219 25.09 -1.18 -0.06
C GLU A 219 25.82 -2.48 0.34
N GLY A 220 25.16 -3.63 0.25
CA GLY A 220 25.71 -4.94 0.64
C GLY A 220 25.38 -5.37 2.07
N PRO A 221 25.91 -6.52 2.53
CA PRO A 221 25.60 -7.10 3.83
C PRO A 221 26.33 -6.42 5.01
N ASP A 222 27.38 -5.64 4.75
CA ASP A 222 28.10 -4.94 5.81
C ASP A 222 27.28 -3.75 6.32
N THR A 223 26.55 -4.00 7.39
CA THR A 223 25.76 -3.01 8.10
C THR A 223 26.37 -2.68 9.47
N SER A 224 27.64 -3.05 9.69
CA SER A 224 28.33 -2.87 10.96
C SER A 224 28.35 -1.39 11.38
N GLY A 225 28.01 -1.13 12.65
CA GLY A 225 27.95 0.22 13.20
C GLY A 225 26.74 1.07 12.78
N ARG A 226 25.92 0.65 11.81
CA ARG A 226 24.68 1.37 11.47
C ARG A 226 23.66 1.27 12.61
N ARG A 227 23.13 2.43 13.00
CA ARG A 227 22.06 2.54 14.01
C ARG A 227 20.79 3.02 13.32
N PRO A 228 19.85 2.16 12.90
CA PRO A 228 18.65 2.63 12.20
C PRO A 228 17.79 3.50 13.11
N TRP A 229 16.97 4.34 12.50
CA TRP A 229 15.91 5.01 13.24
C TRP A 229 14.78 4.02 13.53
N ALA A 230 14.24 4.09 14.74
CA ALA A 230 12.99 3.45 15.09
C ALA A 230 12.02 4.44 15.73
N TRP A 231 10.73 4.17 15.53
CA TRP A 231 9.62 4.89 16.11
C TRP A 231 8.78 3.90 16.89
N LEU A 232 8.67 4.10 18.20
CA LEU A 232 7.99 3.19 19.11
C LEU A 232 6.77 3.90 19.70
N GLN A 233 5.61 3.26 19.66
CA GLN A 233 4.42 3.76 20.33
C GLN A 233 4.72 4.00 21.82
N ALA A 234 4.26 5.13 22.33
CA ALA A 234 4.51 5.59 23.68
C ALA A 234 3.21 6.11 24.33
N ALA A 235 3.22 6.22 25.65
CA ALA A 235 2.15 6.87 26.38
C ALA A 235 2.15 8.39 26.12
N SER A 236 0.97 9.02 26.23
CA SER A 236 0.85 10.48 26.24
C SER A 236 1.68 11.07 27.40
N GLY A 237 2.45 12.12 27.12
CA GLY A 237 3.31 12.76 28.11
C GLY A 237 4.65 12.05 28.39
N ALA A 238 4.93 10.92 27.74
CA ALA A 238 6.25 10.30 27.83
C ALA A 238 7.34 11.23 27.26
N ARG A 239 8.53 11.23 27.89
CA ARG A 239 9.63 12.10 27.50
C ARG A 239 10.05 11.84 26.05
N GLY A 240 10.03 12.90 25.23
CA GLY A 240 10.39 12.81 23.81
C GLY A 240 9.31 12.17 22.93
N ALA A 241 8.09 11.98 23.44
CA ALA A 241 6.98 11.51 22.64
C ALA A 241 6.38 12.64 21.79
N SER A 242 6.10 12.36 20.52
CA SER A 242 5.47 13.26 19.58
C SER A 242 4.12 12.70 19.10
N PRO A 243 3.11 13.54 18.89
CA PRO A 243 1.80 13.10 18.40
C PRO A 243 1.85 12.76 16.91
N VAL A 244 1.13 11.71 16.50
CA VAL A 244 0.93 11.29 15.12
C VAL A 244 -0.54 10.90 14.92
N ASN A 245 -1.17 11.41 13.85
CA ASN A 245 -2.59 11.18 13.56
C ASN A 245 -2.81 9.97 12.65
N ASP A 246 -2.43 8.78 13.12
CA ASP A 246 -2.53 7.54 12.36
C ASP A 246 -3.05 6.34 13.18
N GLN A 247 -3.62 6.57 14.37
CA GLN A 247 -4.34 5.53 15.10
C GLN A 247 -5.68 5.26 14.39
N PRO A 248 -5.93 4.07 13.82
CA PRO A 248 -7.19 3.80 13.14
C PRO A 248 -8.33 3.68 14.16
N VAL A 249 -9.46 4.34 13.84
CA VAL A 249 -10.72 4.19 14.58
C VAL A 249 -11.76 3.50 13.69
N SER A 250 -11.89 3.94 12.44
CA SER A 250 -12.77 3.29 11.46
C SER A 250 -12.21 3.43 10.04
N PHE A 251 -12.33 2.36 9.26
CA PHE A 251 -12.01 2.34 7.82
C PHE A 251 -13.24 2.46 6.91
N ASP A 252 -14.42 2.67 7.50
CA ASP A 252 -15.66 2.88 6.78
C ASP A 252 -15.46 3.97 5.70
N PRO A 253 -15.85 3.73 4.44
CA PRO A 253 -15.65 4.70 3.36
C PRO A 253 -16.32 6.07 3.61
N VAL A 254 -17.45 6.08 4.34
CA VAL A 254 -18.25 7.26 4.66
C VAL A 254 -17.75 7.94 5.94
N HIS A 255 -17.41 7.14 6.96
CA HIS A 255 -17.03 7.63 8.29
C HIS A 255 -15.59 7.32 8.68
N ARG A 256 -14.68 7.38 7.71
CA ARG A 256 -13.25 7.11 7.94
C ARG A 256 -12.66 8.06 8.97
N THR A 257 -12.21 7.50 10.09
CA THR A 257 -11.73 8.26 11.25
C THR A 257 -10.42 7.72 11.78
N HIS A 258 -9.52 8.63 12.16
CA HIS A 258 -8.28 8.32 12.86
C HIS A 258 -8.17 9.19 14.11
N ALA A 259 -7.46 8.68 15.11
CA ALA A 259 -7.12 9.39 16.34
C ALA A 259 -5.61 9.67 16.41
N THR A 260 -5.23 10.49 17.39
CA THR A 260 -3.83 10.74 17.71
C THR A 260 -3.27 9.59 18.54
N ARG A 261 -2.11 9.07 18.15
CA ARG A 261 -1.24 8.28 19.02
C ARG A 261 0.06 9.03 19.29
N TRP A 262 0.79 8.58 20.30
CA TRP A 262 2.09 9.12 20.65
C TRP A 262 3.18 8.11 20.34
N GLU A 263 4.34 8.60 19.92
CA GLU A 263 5.51 7.76 19.68
C GLU A 263 6.79 8.48 20.04
N THR A 264 7.81 7.71 20.44
CA THR A 264 9.17 8.21 20.62
C THR A 264 10.04 7.79 19.45
N ARG A 265 11.01 8.64 19.10
CA ARG A 265 11.98 8.37 18.04
C ARG A 265 13.34 8.05 18.65
N THR A 266 13.93 6.92 18.30
CA THR A 266 15.21 6.46 18.87
C THR A 266 16.14 5.86 17.82
N ARG A 267 17.44 5.83 18.11
CA ARG A 267 18.47 5.15 17.30
C ARG A 267 18.74 3.78 17.92
N VAL A 268 18.36 2.72 17.20
CA VAL A 268 18.55 1.34 17.67
C VAL A 268 20.00 0.94 17.49
N THR A 269 20.59 0.32 18.51
CA THR A 269 21.89 -0.34 18.40
C THR A 269 21.63 -1.83 18.24
N ILE A 270 22.04 -2.40 17.11
CA ILE A 270 21.88 -3.83 16.84
C ILE A 270 22.84 -4.62 17.73
N ALA A 271 22.33 -5.63 18.42
CA ALA A 271 23.13 -6.44 19.32
C ALA A 271 24.20 -7.24 18.54
N PRO A 272 25.40 -7.47 19.09
CA PRO A 272 26.40 -8.33 18.45
C PRO A 272 25.89 -9.74 18.18
N THR A 273 24.98 -10.23 19.04
CA THR A 273 24.31 -11.54 18.95
C THR A 273 23.01 -11.52 18.15
N ALA A 274 22.67 -10.43 17.47
CA ALA A 274 21.41 -10.35 16.73
C ALA A 274 21.35 -11.43 15.64
N THR A 275 20.16 -12.02 15.51
CA THR A 275 19.91 -13.12 14.57
C THR A 275 19.69 -12.59 13.16
N GLU A 276 20.13 -13.38 12.19
CA GLU A 276 19.88 -13.13 10.77
C GLU A 276 18.40 -13.32 10.42
N TRP A 277 18.07 -12.98 9.17
CA TRP A 277 16.75 -13.17 8.61
C TRP A 277 16.66 -14.47 7.82
N ASP A 278 15.67 -15.29 8.16
CA ASP A 278 15.27 -16.45 7.35
C ASP A 278 14.27 -16.00 6.27
N ILE A 279 14.68 -15.09 5.39
CA ILE A 279 13.85 -14.59 4.29
C ILE A 279 14.30 -15.26 3.00
N ILE A 280 13.35 -15.80 2.23
CA ILE A 280 13.61 -16.21 0.85
C ILE A 280 13.74 -14.92 0.02
N PRO A 281 14.89 -14.67 -0.64
CA PRO A 281 15.14 -13.44 -1.39
C PRO A 281 14.11 -13.19 -2.50
#